data_AF-A7T399-F1
#
_entry.id   AF-A7T399-F1
#
_cell.length_a   1.000
_cell.length_b   1.000
_cell.length_c   1.000
_cell.angle_alpha   90.00
_cell.angle_beta   90.00
_cell.angle_gamma   90.00
#
_symmetry.space_group_name_H-M   'P 1'
#
loop_
_entity.id
_entity.type
_entity.pdbx_description
1 polymer ?
#
loop_
_entity_poly.entity_id
_entity_poly.type
_entity_poly.pdbx_seq_one_letter_code
_entity_poly.pdbx_strand_id
1 'polypeptide(L)'
;YMLHPVETMLHPIKTMLHPIKTLLHPIKTMLHPIKTLLHPIKTLLHPIKTMLHPIKTMLHPIKTMLNPIKTLLHPIKTLLHPIKTMLHPIETMLHAIKTMLHPIKTMLHSIKTYMAEIR
;
A
#
# COMPACT_ATOMS: atom_id res chain seq x y z
N TYR A 1 -5.05 -44.52 3.28
CA TYR A 1 -6.37 -43.99 3.69
C TYR A 1 -6.36 -42.56 4.23
N MET A 2 -5.20 -41.96 4.61
CA MET A 2 -5.16 -40.65 5.29
C MET A 2 -5.04 -39.43 4.38
N LEU A 3 -4.96 -39.62 3.06
CA LEU A 3 -4.94 -38.52 2.08
C LEU A 3 -6.32 -37.86 1.92
N HIS A 4 -7.40 -38.64 2.04
CA HIS A 4 -8.77 -38.15 1.85
C HIS A 4 -9.18 -37.07 2.89
N PRO A 5 -8.87 -37.20 4.20
CA PRO A 5 -9.06 -36.13 5.19
C PRO A 5 -8.29 -34.83 4.88
N VAL A 6 -7.07 -34.95 4.34
CA VAL A 6 -6.24 -33.78 4.01
C VAL A 6 -6.80 -33.06 2.78
N GLU A 7 -7.23 -33.82 1.77
CA GLU A 7 -7.86 -33.27 0.57
C GLU A 7 -9.16 -32.53 0.88
N THR A 8 -10.00 -33.07 1.76
CA THR A 8 -11.22 -32.39 2.23
C THR A 8 -10.90 -31.13 3.02
N MET A 9 -9.83 -31.10 3.83
CA MET A 9 -9.37 -29.88 4.53
C MET A 9 -8.75 -28.82 3.59
N LEU A 10 -8.16 -29.22 2.46
CA LEU A 10 -7.57 -28.29 1.48
C LEU A 10 -8.61 -27.64 0.56
N HIS A 11 -9.75 -28.29 0.33
CA HIS A 11 -10.78 -27.76 -0.57
C HIS A 11 -11.32 -26.38 -0.14
N PRO A 12 -11.68 -26.14 1.15
CA PRO A 12 -12.08 -24.81 1.62
C PRO A 12 -10.96 -23.76 1.50
N ILE A 13 -9.69 -24.13 1.65
CA ILE A 13 -8.58 -23.19 1.46
C ILE A 13 -8.53 -22.70 0.01
N LYS A 14 -8.69 -23.61 -0.96
CA LYS A 14 -8.73 -23.26 -2.39
C LYS A 14 -9.90 -22.32 -2.70
N THR A 15 -11.08 -22.58 -2.16
CA THR A 15 -12.26 -21.72 -2.38
C THR A 15 -12.07 -20.34 -1.76
N MET A 16 -11.46 -20.23 -0.58
CA MET A 16 -11.17 -18.95 0.08
C MET A 16 -10.06 -18.13 -0.59
N LEU A 17 -9.12 -18.77 -1.30
CA LEU A 17 -8.07 -18.08 -2.05
C LEU A 17 -8.58 -17.38 -3.31
N HIS A 18 -9.66 -17.89 -3.93
CA HIS A 18 -10.24 -17.29 -5.13
C HIS A 18 -10.66 -15.83 -4.92
N PRO A 19 -11.50 -15.49 -3.92
CA PRO A 19 -11.89 -14.10 -3.67
C PRO A 19 -10.71 -13.20 -3.22
N ILE A 20 -9.63 -13.74 -2.65
CA ILE A 20 -8.41 -12.96 -2.39
C ILE A 20 -7.73 -12.55 -3.70
N LYS A 21 -7.61 -13.48 -4.65
CA LYS A 21 -7.03 -13.20 -5.98
C LYS A 21 -7.84 -12.15 -6.73
N THR A 22 -9.16 -12.21 -6.65
CA THR A 22 -10.04 -11.22 -7.30
C THR A 22 -9.90 -9.83 -6.67
N LEU A 23 -9.64 -9.71 -5.37
CA LEU A 23 -9.39 -8.42 -4.71
C LEU A 23 -8.01 -7.83 -5.01
N LEU A 24 -6.98 -8.66 -5.26
CA LEU A 24 -5.63 -8.19 -5.56
C LEU A 24 -5.51 -7.49 -6.92
N HIS A 25 -6.28 -7.93 -7.92
CA HIS A 25 -6.25 -7.33 -9.26
C HIS A 25 -6.64 -5.83 -9.26
N PRO A 26 -7.80 -5.42 -8.71
CA PRO A 26 -8.17 -4.02 -8.61
C PRO A 26 -7.16 -3.19 -7.81
N ILE A 27 -6.56 -3.71 -6.72
CA ILE A 27 -5.50 -3.01 -5.98
C ILE A 27 -4.32 -2.66 -6.90
N LYS A 28 -3.86 -3.62 -7.73
CA LYS A 28 -2.76 -3.40 -8.67
C LYS A 28 -3.11 -2.31 -9.69
N THR A 29 -4.33 -2.32 -10.19
CA THR A 29 -4.84 -1.31 -11.12
C THR A 29 -4.92 0.07 -10.47
N MET A 30 -5.33 0.17 -9.20
CA MET A 30 -5.41 1.44 -8.46
C MET A 30 -4.05 2.01 -8.06
N LEU A 31 -3.03 1.16 -7.86
CA LEU A 31 -1.67 1.61 -7.52
C LEU A 31 -0.92 2.25 -8.69
N HIS A 32 -1.24 1.89 -9.94
CA HIS A 32 -0.59 2.46 -11.12
C HIS A 32 -0.77 3.99 -11.22
N PRO A 33 -2.01 4.54 -11.23
CA PRO A 33 -2.21 5.99 -11.29
C PRO A 33 -1.59 6.73 -10.09
N ILE A 34 -1.56 6.13 -8.89
CA ILE A 34 -0.87 6.71 -7.73
C ILE A 34 0.64 6.88 -8.00
N LYS A 35 1.29 5.87 -8.58
CA LYS A 35 2.72 5.96 -8.95
C LYS A 35 2.95 7.06 -9.97
N THR A 36 2.05 7.20 -10.96
CA THR A 36 2.11 8.27 -11.96
C THR A 36 1.98 9.66 -11.31
N LEU A 37 1.08 9.85 -10.34
CA LEU A 37 0.90 11.11 -9.61
C LEU A 37 2.08 11.45 -8.67
N LEU A 38 2.77 10.45 -8.13
CA LEU A 38 3.92 10.64 -7.23
C LEU A 38 5.19 11.11 -7.95
N HIS A 39 5.38 10.74 -9.22
CA HIS A 39 6.56 11.14 -9.99
C HIS A 39 6.74 12.67 -10.11
N PRO A 40 5.75 13.45 -10.58
CA PRO A 40 5.89 14.91 -10.66
C PRO A 40 6.08 15.58 -9.29
N ILE A 41 5.51 15.03 -8.21
CA ILE A 41 5.72 15.52 -6.84
C ILE A 41 7.20 15.41 -6.44
N LYS A 42 7.84 14.27 -6.73
CA LYS A 42 9.28 14.09 -6.45
C LYS A 42 10.13 15.11 -7.20
N THR A 43 9.79 15.38 -8.46
CA THR A 43 10.48 16.39 -9.29
C THR A 43 10.33 17.80 -8.71
N LEU A 44 9.15 18.18 -8.23
CA LEU A 44 8.91 19.50 -7.60
C LEU A 44 9.62 19.66 -6.24
N LEU A 45 9.80 18.58 -5.48
CA LEU A 45 10.46 18.61 -4.17
C LEU A 45 11.97 18.77 -4.24
N HIS A 46 12.63 18.27 -5.30
CA HIS A 46 14.08 18.33 -5.45
C HIS A 46 14.64 19.76 -5.39
N PRO A 47 14.17 20.74 -6.19
CA PRO A 47 14.67 22.11 -6.13
C PRO A 47 14.37 22.81 -4.80
N ILE A 48 13.24 22.51 -4.13
CA ILE A 48 12.92 23.05 -2.80
C ILE A 48 13.98 22.62 -1.77
N LYS A 49 14.38 21.34 -1.78
CA LYS A 49 15.41 20.81 -0.88
C LYS A 49 16.75 21.51 -1.10
N THR A 50 17.13 21.74 -2.36
CA THR A 50 18.37 22.44 -2.72
C THR A 50 18.36 23.91 -2.28
N MET A 51 17.22 24.61 -2.42
CA MET A 51 17.06 25.99 -1.96
C MET A 51 17.09 26.12 -0.43
N LEU A 52 16.59 25.12 0.31
CA LEU A 52 16.60 25.15 1.78
C LEU A 52 17.98 24.91 2.40
N HIS A 53 18.91 24.27 1.69
CA HIS A 53 20.23 23.95 2.23
C HIS A 53 21.07 25.19 2.61
N PRO A 54 21.12 26.27 1.81
CA PRO A 54 21.80 27.53 2.17
C PRO A 54 20.95 28.52 2.98
N ILE A 55 19.62 28.35 3.10
CA ILE A 55 18.75 29.28 3.87
C ILE A 55 19.04 29.21 5.38
N LYS A 56 19.61 28.10 5.88
CA LYS A 56 20.00 27.95 7.30
C LYS A 56 21.12 28.90 7.75
N THR A 57 21.82 29.58 6.84
CA THR A 57 22.98 30.45 7.15
C THR A 57 22.75 31.95 6.97
N MET A 58 21.63 32.43 6.40
CA MET A 58 21.42 33.86 6.09
C MET A 58 20.01 34.34 6.43
N LEU A 59 19.78 34.79 7.66
CA LEU A 59 18.43 35.01 8.20
C LEU A 59 17.82 36.42 7.98
N HIS A 60 18.38 37.29 7.14
CA HIS A 60 17.86 38.66 6.94
C HIS A 60 17.08 38.95 5.61
N PRO A 61 17.30 38.26 4.47
CA PRO A 61 16.50 38.45 3.25
C PRO A 61 15.28 37.51 3.14
N ILE A 62 14.89 36.84 4.22
CA ILE A 62 13.95 35.70 4.25
C ILE A 62 12.60 35.95 3.60
N LYS A 63 12.05 37.16 3.72
CA LYS A 63 10.65 37.41 3.35
C LYS A 63 10.41 37.35 1.84
N THR A 64 11.38 37.73 1.01
CA THR A 64 11.32 37.65 -0.45
C THR A 64 11.59 36.23 -0.97
N MET A 65 12.36 35.40 -0.25
CA MET A 65 12.64 34.01 -0.63
C MET A 65 11.53 33.00 -0.29
N LEU A 66 10.66 33.31 0.68
CA LEU A 66 9.57 32.41 1.09
C LEU A 66 8.37 32.39 0.12
N ASN A 67 8.14 33.48 -0.63
CA ASN A 67 7.02 33.55 -1.57
C ASN A 67 7.14 32.51 -2.71
N PRO A 68 8.29 32.35 -3.38
CA PRO A 68 8.48 31.29 -4.39
C PRO A 68 8.25 29.87 -3.84
N ILE A 69 8.65 29.60 -2.60
CA ILE A 69 8.45 28.28 -1.96
C ILE A 69 6.96 28.02 -1.72
N LYS A 70 6.20 29.02 -1.23
CA LYS A 70 4.75 28.88 -1.05
C LYS A 70 4.04 28.60 -2.37
N THR A 71 4.45 29.27 -3.46
CA THR A 71 3.92 29.04 -4.80
C THR A 71 4.23 27.63 -5.30
N LEU A 72 5.43 27.10 -5.04
CA LEU A 72 5.81 25.72 -5.40
C LEU A 72 5.10 24.64 -4.57
N LEU A 73 4.76 24.92 -3.31
CA LEU A 73 4.07 23.98 -2.43
C LEU A 73 2.57 23.84 -2.73
N HIS A 74 1.93 24.87 -3.32
CA HIS A 74 0.49 24.83 -3.57
C HIS A 74 0.09 23.73 -4.58
N PRO A 75 0.74 23.60 -5.76
CA PRO A 75 0.50 22.48 -6.68
C PRO A 75 0.76 21.09 -6.05
N ILE A 76 1.76 20.96 -5.18
CA ILE A 76 2.05 19.70 -4.48
C ILE A 76 0.87 19.29 -3.58
N LYS A 77 0.30 20.23 -2.83
CA LYS A 77 -0.89 19.96 -1.99
C LYS A 77 -2.08 19.50 -2.84
N THR A 78 -2.30 20.14 -3.99
CA THR A 78 -3.36 19.76 -4.93
C THR A 78 -3.15 18.36 -5.49
N LEU A 79 -1.92 17.95 -5.80
CA LEU A 79 -1.60 16.60 -6.29
C LEU A 79 -1.68 15.51 -5.20
N LEU A 80 -1.42 15.85 -3.93
CA LEU A 80 -1.50 14.92 -2.81
C LEU A 80 -2.93 14.55 -2.41
N HIS A 81 -3.90 15.44 -2.63
CA HIS A 81 -5.29 15.19 -2.24
C HIS A 81 -5.91 14.00 -2.99
N PRO A 82 -5.83 13.91 -4.33
CA PRO A 82 -6.26 12.72 -5.08
C PRO A 82 -5.55 11.44 -4.64
N ILE A 83 -4.24 11.48 -4.39
CA ILE A 83 -3.48 10.32 -3.92
C ILE A 83 -4.07 9.79 -2.60
N LYS A 84 -4.34 10.69 -1.64
CA LYS A 84 -4.93 10.31 -0.35
C LYS A 84 -6.31 9.66 -0.54
N THR A 85 -7.15 10.23 -1.41
CA THR A 85 -8.47 9.65 -1.70
C THR A 85 -8.38 8.28 -2.37
N MET A 86 -7.38 8.03 -3.21
CA MET A 86 -7.18 6.74 -3.89
C MET A 86 -6.57 5.67 -2.97
N LEU A 87 -5.85 6.07 -1.91
CA LEU A 87 -5.25 5.14 -0.95
C LEU A 87 -6.28 4.51 0.00
N HIS A 88 -7.30 5.26 0.43
CA HIS A 88 -8.32 4.74 1.35
C HIS A 88 -8.99 3.44 0.88
N PRO A 89 -9.55 3.33 -0.35
CA PRO A 89 -10.14 2.08 -0.81
C PRO A 89 -9.10 0.94 -0.91
N ILE A 90 -7.84 1.24 -1.24
CA ILE A 90 -6.76 0.25 -1.25
C ILE A 90 -6.52 -0.29 0.17
N GLU A 91 -6.48 0.58 1.18
CA GLU A 91 -6.33 0.19 2.59
C GLU A 91 -7.49 -0.69 3.05
N THR A 92 -8.73 -0.34 2.69
CA THR A 92 -9.92 -1.15 3.00
C THR A 92 -9.84 -2.54 2.36
N MET A 93 -9.47 -2.63 1.08
CA MET A 93 -9.32 -3.91 0.39
C MET A 93 -8.18 -4.75 0.96
N LEU A 94 -7.05 -4.14 1.32
CA LEU A 94 -5.94 -4.82 1.98
C LEU A 94 -6.36 -5.36 3.35
N HIS A 95 -7.18 -4.61 4.10
CA HIS A 95 -7.74 -5.09 5.36
C HIS A 95 -8.65 -6.30 5.13
N ALA A 96 -9.56 -6.26 4.16
CA ALA A 96 -10.41 -7.40 3.81
C ALA A 96 -9.58 -8.64 3.44
N ILE A 97 -8.54 -8.48 2.62
CA ILE A 97 -7.61 -9.58 2.28
C ILE A 97 -6.94 -10.14 3.54
N LYS A 98 -6.45 -9.29 4.46
CA LYS A 98 -5.83 -9.73 5.72
C LYS A 98 -6.82 -10.55 6.56
N THR A 99 -8.06 -10.10 6.68
CA THR A 99 -9.12 -10.80 7.42
C THR A 99 -9.42 -12.16 6.80
N MET A 100 -9.49 -12.25 5.46
CA MET A 100 -9.71 -13.52 4.75
C MET A 100 -8.51 -14.49 4.85
N LEU A 101 -7.29 -13.97 4.94
CA LEU A 101 -6.08 -14.79 5.08
C LEU A 101 -5.95 -15.41 6.48
N HIS A 102 -6.55 -14.82 7.51
CA HIS A 102 -6.47 -15.34 8.89
C HIS A 102 -6.99 -16.79 9.01
N PRO A 103 -8.25 -17.11 8.67
CA PRO A 103 -8.76 -18.48 8.74
C PRO A 103 -7.99 -19.45 7.84
N ILE A 104 -7.50 -19.01 6.67
CA ILE A 104 -6.63 -19.85 5.81
C ILE A 104 -5.36 -20.28 6.56
N LYS A 105 -4.70 -19.34 7.26
CA LYS A 105 -3.51 -19.64 8.06
C LYS A 105 -3.83 -20.62 9.20
N THR A 106 -4.97 -20.43 9.88
CA THR A 106 -5.42 -21.35 10.93
C THR A 106 -5.64 -22.76 10.39
N MET A 107 -6.36 -22.89 9.27
CA MET A 107 -6.59 -24.19 8.63
C MET A 107 -5.30 -24.87 8.19
N LEU A 108 -4.38 -24.13 7.57
CA LEU A 108 -3.07 -24.66 7.19
C LEU A 108 -2.26 -25.15 8.38
N HIS A 109 -2.34 -24.44 9.52
CA HIS A 109 -1.72 -24.88 10.75
C HIS A 109 -2.35 -26.18 11.26
N SER A 110 -3.67 -26.28 11.30
CA SER A 110 -4.38 -27.51 11.69
C SER A 110 -4.03 -28.69 10.80
N ILE A 111 -3.94 -28.50 9.47
CA ILE A 111 -3.49 -29.54 8.53
C ILE A 111 -2.06 -29.97 8.87
N LYS A 112 -1.16 -29.01 9.12
CA LYS A 112 0.23 -29.31 9.45
C LYS A 112 0.35 -30.11 10.76
N THR A 113 -0.44 -29.76 11.77
CA THR A 113 -0.48 -30.48 13.05
C THR A 113 -1.04 -31.88 12.88
N TYR A 114 -2.18 -32.03 12.19
CA TYR A 114 -2.76 -33.34 11.86
C TYR A 114 -1.76 -34.24 11.14
N MET A 115 -1.08 -33.71 10.13
CA MET A 115 -0.04 -34.43 9.38
C MET A 115 1.17 -34.83 10.23
N ALA A 116 1.46 -34.11 11.32
CA ALA A 116 2.55 -34.45 12.24
C ALA A 116 2.14 -35.52 13.26
N GLU A 117 0.88 -35.56 13.67
CA GLU A 117 0.35 -36.56 14.63
C GLU A 117 0.21 -37.96 14.01
N ILE A 118 -0.04 -38.02 12.70
CA ILE A 118 -0.28 -39.29 11.98
C ILE A 118 0.98 -39.87 11.31
N ARG A 119 2.11 -39.16 11.46
CA ARG A 119 3.40 -39.53 10.90
C ARG A 119 4.22 -40.28 11.93
#